data_AF-Q08R02-F1
#
_entry.id   AF-Q08R02-F1
#
_cell.length_a   1.000
_cell.length_b   1.000
_cell.length_c   1.000
_cell.angle_alpha   90.00
_cell.angle_beta   90.00
_cell.angle_gamma   90.00
#
_symmetry.space_group_name_H-M   'P 1'
#
loop_
_entity.id
_entity.type
_entity.pdbx_description
1 polymer ?
#
loop_
_entity_poly.entity_id
_entity_poly.type
_entity_poly.pdbx_seq_one_letter_code
_entity_poly.pdbx_strand_id
1 'polypeptide(L)'
;MASARPTVRGRLAMAQSMASHWSSASTRPPASRWPSMARTPWSPRAASSSPVECTVLDAAPLAAPLCDNAPRRGRALAEVALVLATVFLPANLGALGRGPLVAVTGVLALGGLALLHPWTAWRAGQRAQAVATVLLWPLALGASIGSAWFMEVPAPPPRLGVTHTQPSGAGIELTSVKPGLPADGLLEVGDRILAVDGTPLSVTEPELDFQTRVREAGGGQDTPLRFTLERAGEVREVTVSVGPSRKTRPFQGEAMTWLCIRALGMSLLVALLLWRNGQGPAQVGLARAGLGRELLWGIPVFAGTYAVHIAASLPLAALGALLKLSGQEMAARREVASSLVETGLGVPAFALMMVLVTGFEELTFRGFLVPRLRGVLGGHWHAAVILAAALFGLGHVYEGTLAVLQTALLGAWFGFVFVHRARLPSVMLAHAAFNTVNFALMLWLQRSGLLEKLTQLAPP
;
A
#
# COMPACT_ATOMS: atom_id res chain seq x y z
N MET A 1 3.31 69.10 -3.16
CA MET A 1 2.80 69.83 -1.99
C MET A 1 1.62 69.06 -1.41
N ALA A 2 1.70 68.71 -0.11
CA ALA A 2 0.68 68.15 0.81
C ALA A 2 -0.14 66.93 0.31
N SER A 3 0.10 65.66 0.69
CA SER A 3 0.10 65.02 2.02
C SER A 3 -1.17 65.25 2.86
N ALA A 4 -2.13 64.31 2.81
CA ALA A 4 -3.06 64.04 3.91
C ALA A 4 -3.43 62.54 3.94
N ARG A 5 -2.98 61.85 5.00
CA ARG A 5 -3.39 60.48 5.37
C ARG A 5 -4.74 60.52 6.11
N PRO A 6 -5.68 59.58 5.88
CA PRO A 6 -6.87 59.48 6.69
C PRO A 6 -6.65 58.62 7.95
N THR A 7 -7.16 59.13 9.07
CA THR A 7 -7.07 58.60 10.43
C THR A 7 -8.02 57.44 10.74
N VAL A 8 -7.63 56.62 11.72
CA VAL A 8 -8.18 55.33 12.19
C VAL A 8 -9.60 55.37 12.81
N ARG A 9 -10.39 56.43 12.61
CA ARG A 9 -11.73 56.57 13.25
C ARG A 9 -12.94 56.29 12.34
N GLY A 10 -12.73 55.76 11.13
CA GLY A 10 -13.80 55.50 10.14
C GLY A 10 -14.19 54.04 9.92
N ARG A 11 -13.68 53.07 10.69
CA ARG A 11 -13.95 51.63 10.48
C ARG A 11 -14.71 50.92 11.61
N LEU A 12 -15.34 51.66 12.52
CA LEU A 12 -16.17 51.10 13.60
C LEU A 12 -17.65 51.52 13.60
N ALA A 13 -18.10 52.34 12.64
CA ALA A 13 -19.49 52.80 12.56
C ALA A 13 -20.38 51.98 11.61
N MET A 14 -19.86 50.93 10.98
CA MET A 14 -20.62 50.09 10.02
C MET A 14 -20.97 48.69 10.56
N ALA A 15 -20.60 48.38 11.81
CA ALA A 15 -20.81 47.08 12.44
C ALA A 15 -21.88 47.06 13.57
N GLN A 16 -22.59 48.17 13.81
CA GLN A 16 -23.63 48.26 14.85
C GLN A 16 -25.05 48.56 14.32
N SER A 17 -25.28 48.60 13.00
CA SER A 17 -26.60 48.88 12.41
C SER A 17 -27.31 47.65 11.79
N MET A 18 -26.85 46.42 12.04
CA MET A 18 -27.49 45.19 11.53
C MET A 18 -27.88 44.18 12.63
N ALA A 19 -27.84 44.56 13.90
CA ALA A 19 -28.10 43.67 15.04
C ALA A 19 -29.33 44.05 15.91
N SER A 20 -30.24 44.90 15.42
CA SER A 20 -31.37 45.40 16.23
C SER A 20 -32.75 45.27 15.57
N HIS A 21 -32.95 44.37 14.61
CA HIS A 21 -34.25 44.21 13.93
C HIS A 21 -34.80 42.77 13.95
N TRP A 22 -34.54 41.98 14.99
CA TRP A 22 -35.23 40.69 15.20
C TRP A 22 -35.52 40.47 16.69
N SER A 23 -36.49 41.23 17.22
CA SER A 23 -37.17 40.90 18.48
C SER A 23 -38.51 41.66 18.52
N SER A 24 -39.59 40.91 18.31
CA SER A 24 -41.01 41.21 18.57
C SER A 24 -41.89 41.14 17.31
N ALA A 25 -42.60 40.03 17.17
CA ALA A 25 -43.96 39.95 16.62
C ALA A 25 -44.38 38.47 16.56
N SER A 26 -45.00 38.01 17.64
CA SER A 26 -45.93 36.89 17.61
C SER A 26 -47.16 37.32 16.80
N THR A 27 -47.51 36.55 15.76
CA THR A 27 -48.88 36.39 15.24
C THR A 27 -48.84 35.38 14.09
N ARG A 28 -49.65 34.31 14.19
CA ARG A 28 -49.86 33.32 13.11
C ARG A 28 -50.77 33.93 12.04
N PRO A 29 -50.52 33.69 10.74
CA PRO A 29 -51.55 33.78 9.71
C PRO A 29 -51.94 32.39 9.15
N PRO A 30 -53.10 32.26 8.50
CA PRO A 30 -53.79 31.00 8.29
C PRO A 30 -53.31 30.21 7.06
N ALA A 31 -53.56 28.91 7.11
CA ALA A 31 -53.27 27.93 6.06
C ALA A 31 -53.97 28.28 4.74
N SER A 32 -53.18 28.45 3.67
CA SER A 32 -53.67 28.44 2.30
C SER A 32 -53.15 27.21 1.56
N ARG A 33 -54.11 26.43 1.05
CA ARG A 33 -53.93 25.20 0.29
C ARG A 33 -53.31 25.50 -1.07
N TRP A 34 -52.19 24.85 -1.39
CA TRP A 34 -51.75 24.63 -2.76
C TRP A 34 -51.66 23.11 -3.00
N PRO A 35 -52.07 22.60 -4.17
CA PRO A 35 -52.19 21.16 -4.39
C PRO A 35 -50.81 20.51 -4.47
N SER A 36 -50.62 19.43 -3.71
CA SER A 36 -49.43 18.60 -3.80
C SER A 36 -49.41 17.86 -5.14
N MET A 37 -48.35 18.08 -5.93
CA MET A 37 -47.97 17.12 -6.95
C MET A 37 -47.63 15.81 -6.23
N ALA A 38 -48.49 14.82 -6.43
CA ALA A 38 -48.36 13.48 -5.88
C ALA A 38 -47.01 12.89 -6.29
N ARG A 39 -46.09 12.75 -5.32
CA ARG A 39 -45.03 11.77 -5.39
C ARG A 39 -45.70 10.42 -5.16
N THR A 40 -45.87 9.66 -6.23
CA THR A 40 -46.22 8.23 -6.14
C THR A 40 -45.23 7.53 -5.21
N PRO A 41 -45.66 6.89 -4.12
CA PRO A 41 -44.79 6.00 -3.37
C PRO A 41 -44.70 4.70 -4.17
N TRP A 42 -43.57 4.48 -4.83
CA TRP A 42 -43.23 3.17 -5.36
C TRP A 42 -42.90 2.29 -4.16
N SER A 43 -43.87 1.49 -3.70
CA SER A 43 -43.64 0.41 -2.75
C SER A 43 -42.96 -0.75 -3.49
N PRO A 44 -41.70 -1.11 -3.19
CA PRO A 44 -41.24 -2.43 -3.57
C PRO A 44 -42.04 -3.42 -2.70
N ARG A 45 -42.70 -4.39 -3.35
CA ARG A 45 -43.27 -5.55 -2.65
C ARG A 45 -42.20 -6.10 -1.73
N ALA A 46 -42.45 -6.01 -0.42
CA ALA A 46 -41.68 -6.73 0.58
C ALA A 46 -41.82 -8.22 0.27
N ALA A 47 -40.80 -8.79 -0.37
CA ALA A 47 -40.55 -10.20 -0.22
C ALA A 47 -40.24 -10.40 1.26
N SER A 48 -41.11 -11.12 1.96
CA SER A 48 -40.92 -11.56 3.33
C SER A 48 -39.70 -12.49 3.39
N SER A 49 -38.51 -11.90 3.49
CA SER A 49 -37.33 -12.58 4.00
C SER A 49 -36.98 -11.86 5.29
N SER A 50 -37.08 -12.58 6.40
CA SER A 50 -36.66 -12.10 7.72
C SER A 50 -35.32 -11.37 7.58
N PRO A 51 -35.18 -10.12 8.07
CA PRO A 51 -33.87 -9.50 8.14
C PRO A 51 -32.98 -10.43 8.95
N VAL A 52 -31.81 -10.78 8.41
CA VAL A 52 -30.78 -11.47 9.20
C VAL A 52 -30.51 -10.53 10.37
N GLU A 53 -30.94 -10.92 11.57
CA GLU A 53 -30.71 -10.16 12.80
C GLU A 53 -29.20 -9.89 12.87
N CYS A 54 -28.85 -8.62 12.73
CA CYS A 54 -27.46 -8.20 12.77
C CYS A 54 -27.04 -8.10 14.23
N THR A 55 -26.89 -9.25 14.89
CA THR A 55 -26.37 -9.31 16.25
C THR A 55 -24.95 -8.74 16.23
N VAL A 56 -24.75 -7.60 16.87
CA VAL A 56 -23.44 -6.96 17.03
C VAL A 56 -22.72 -7.74 18.13
N LEU A 57 -21.98 -8.78 17.75
CA LEU A 57 -21.17 -9.55 18.68
C LEU A 57 -19.82 -8.84 18.84
N ASP A 58 -19.45 -8.54 20.09
CA ASP A 58 -18.15 -8.01 20.50
C ASP A 58 -17.76 -6.68 19.81
N ALA A 59 -18.70 -5.77 19.53
CA ALA A 59 -18.36 -4.40 19.09
C ALA A 59 -19.31 -3.35 19.65
N ALA A 60 -18.87 -2.08 19.57
CA ALA A 60 -19.66 -0.95 20.02
C ALA A 60 -20.97 -0.81 19.21
N PRO A 61 -22.09 -0.35 19.82
CA PRO A 61 -23.36 -0.09 19.13
C PRO A 61 -23.24 0.82 17.90
N LEU A 62 -22.19 1.64 17.84
CA LEU A 62 -21.89 2.57 16.75
C LEU A 62 -21.60 1.87 15.41
N ALA A 63 -21.23 0.59 15.40
CA ALA A 63 -20.90 -0.16 14.19
C ALA A 63 -22.13 -0.60 13.37
N ALA A 64 -23.34 -0.52 13.92
CA ALA A 64 -24.56 -1.01 13.28
C ALA A 64 -24.79 -0.45 11.84
N PRO A 65 -24.59 0.85 11.54
CA PRO A 65 -24.77 1.40 10.20
C PRO A 65 -23.80 0.86 9.14
N LEU A 66 -22.67 0.26 9.56
CA LEU A 66 -21.72 -0.37 8.64
C LEU A 66 -22.31 -1.65 7.99
N CYS A 67 -23.36 -2.20 8.60
CA CYS A 67 -24.02 -3.42 8.15
C CYS A 67 -25.18 -3.17 7.19
N ASP A 68 -25.58 -1.92 6.98
CA ASP A 68 -26.70 -1.59 6.09
C ASP A 68 -26.41 -2.07 4.66
N ASN A 69 -27.37 -2.77 4.08
CA ASN A 69 -27.27 -3.41 2.76
C ASN A 69 -26.04 -4.34 2.59
N ALA A 70 -25.54 -4.93 3.68
CA ALA A 70 -24.44 -5.88 3.61
C ALA A 70 -24.84 -7.12 2.76
N PRO A 71 -23.95 -7.59 1.88
CA PRO A 71 -24.24 -8.76 1.06
C PRO A 71 -24.38 -10.04 1.90
N ARG A 72 -25.12 -11.02 1.37
CA ARG A 72 -25.20 -12.38 1.95
C ARG A 72 -23.82 -13.02 2.01
N ARG A 73 -23.61 -13.95 2.96
CA ARG A 73 -22.31 -14.61 3.22
C ARG A 73 -21.57 -15.09 1.96
N GLY A 74 -22.25 -15.82 1.07
CA GLY A 74 -21.62 -16.33 -0.17
C GLY A 74 -21.14 -15.22 -1.11
N ARG A 75 -21.92 -14.14 -1.24
CA ARG A 75 -21.52 -12.97 -2.03
C ARG A 75 -20.41 -12.18 -1.34
N ALA A 76 -20.48 -12.01 -0.01
CA ALA A 76 -19.44 -11.36 0.77
C ALA A 76 -18.09 -12.08 0.60
N LEU A 77 -18.09 -13.42 0.66
CA LEU A 77 -16.89 -14.23 0.45
C LEU A 77 -16.30 -14.04 -0.96
N ALA A 78 -17.14 -14.06 -1.99
CA ALA A 78 -16.70 -13.84 -3.36
C ALA A 78 -16.15 -12.41 -3.60
N GLU A 79 -16.78 -11.40 -2.99
CA GLU A 79 -16.29 -10.02 -2.99
C GLU A 79 -14.92 -9.90 -2.31
N VAL A 80 -14.74 -10.54 -1.15
CA VAL A 80 -13.45 -10.61 -0.45
C VAL A 80 -12.39 -11.29 -1.30
N ALA A 81 -12.72 -12.43 -1.92
CA ALA A 81 -11.81 -13.16 -2.78
C ALA A 81 -11.37 -12.31 -3.99
N LEU A 82 -12.29 -11.61 -4.66
CA LEU A 82 -11.96 -10.74 -5.78
C LEU A 82 -11.01 -9.61 -5.37
N VAL A 83 -11.32 -8.91 -4.26
CA VAL A 83 -10.51 -7.78 -3.79
C VAL A 83 -9.12 -8.26 -3.36
N LEU A 84 -9.02 -9.31 -2.55
CA LEU A 84 -7.73 -9.87 -2.15
C LEU A 84 -6.95 -10.39 -3.36
N ALA A 85 -7.60 -11.10 -4.29
CA ALA A 85 -6.93 -11.59 -5.49
C ALA A 85 -6.35 -10.43 -6.32
N THR A 86 -7.08 -9.32 -6.45
CA THR A 86 -6.61 -8.12 -7.15
C THR A 86 -5.45 -7.44 -6.43
N VAL A 87 -5.44 -7.44 -5.09
CA VAL A 87 -4.35 -6.88 -4.28
C VAL A 87 -3.08 -7.72 -4.35
N PHE A 88 -3.20 -9.05 -4.25
CA PHE A 88 -2.05 -9.93 -3.99
C PHE A 88 -1.49 -10.61 -5.24
N LEU A 89 -2.31 -11.05 -6.18
CA LEU A 89 -1.81 -11.92 -7.26
C LEU A 89 -0.98 -11.18 -8.32
N PRO A 90 -1.40 -10.02 -8.87
CA PRO A 90 -0.72 -9.41 -10.01
C PRO A 90 0.76 -9.09 -9.75
N ALA A 91 1.07 -8.54 -8.57
CA ALA A 91 2.44 -8.18 -8.21
C ALA A 91 3.36 -9.41 -8.05
N ASN A 92 2.83 -10.53 -7.55
CA ASN A 92 3.60 -11.74 -7.31
C ASN A 92 3.75 -12.62 -8.56
N LEU A 93 2.78 -12.56 -9.48
CA LEU A 93 2.76 -13.42 -10.67
C LEU A 93 3.49 -12.82 -11.88
N GLY A 94 3.74 -11.51 -11.90
CA GLY A 94 4.59 -10.88 -12.92
C GLY A 94 5.99 -11.54 -12.99
N ALA A 95 6.49 -12.04 -11.86
CA ALA A 95 7.75 -12.78 -11.76
C ALA A 95 7.72 -14.16 -12.45
N LEU A 96 6.55 -14.76 -12.64
CA LEU A 96 6.38 -16.08 -13.29
C LEU A 96 6.16 -15.98 -14.81
N GLY A 97 6.27 -14.77 -15.38
CA GLY A 97 6.13 -14.50 -16.81
C GLY A 97 4.74 -14.06 -17.26
N ARG A 98 4.60 -13.74 -18.56
CA ARG A 98 3.38 -13.13 -19.12
C ARG A 98 2.16 -14.06 -19.18
N GLY A 99 2.37 -15.37 -19.33
CA GLY A 99 1.27 -16.36 -19.43
C GLY A 99 0.37 -16.40 -18.18
N PRO A 100 0.92 -16.65 -16.98
CA PRO A 100 0.17 -16.60 -15.72
C PRO A 100 -0.54 -15.25 -15.49
N LEU A 101 0.12 -14.13 -15.84
CA LEU A 101 -0.46 -12.80 -15.69
C LEU A 101 -1.69 -12.58 -16.58
N VAL A 102 -1.66 -13.05 -17.85
CA VAL A 102 -2.83 -13.04 -18.76
C VAL A 102 -3.98 -13.84 -18.16
N ALA A 103 -3.70 -15.06 -17.71
CA ALA A 103 -4.72 -15.96 -17.17
C ALA A 103 -5.40 -15.36 -15.94
N VAL A 104 -4.64 -14.86 -14.97
CA VAL A 104 -5.19 -14.23 -13.76
C VAL A 104 -5.94 -12.96 -14.08
N THR A 105 -5.43 -12.12 -14.98
CA THR A 105 -6.15 -10.93 -15.44
C THR A 105 -7.52 -11.29 -16.03
N GLY A 106 -7.57 -12.36 -16.85
CA GLY A 106 -8.82 -12.88 -17.40
C GLY A 106 -9.80 -13.40 -16.34
N VAL A 107 -9.31 -14.17 -15.37
CA VAL A 107 -10.13 -14.68 -14.25
C VAL A 107 -10.69 -13.53 -13.42
N LEU A 108 -9.86 -12.53 -13.07
CA LEU A 108 -10.31 -11.35 -12.35
C LEU A 108 -11.37 -10.58 -13.16
N ALA A 109 -11.11 -10.32 -14.45
CA ALA A 109 -12.03 -9.60 -15.33
C ALA A 109 -13.41 -10.25 -15.41
N LEU A 110 -13.45 -11.57 -15.63
CA LEU A 110 -14.70 -12.34 -15.69
C LEU A 110 -15.39 -12.43 -14.32
N GLY A 111 -14.62 -12.67 -13.25
CA GLY A 111 -15.14 -12.75 -11.89
C GLY A 111 -15.75 -11.43 -11.40
N GLY A 112 -15.11 -10.30 -11.71
CA GLY A 112 -15.65 -8.97 -11.43
C GLY A 112 -16.93 -8.67 -12.20
N LEU A 113 -16.99 -9.01 -13.50
CA LEU A 113 -18.22 -8.90 -14.28
C LEU A 113 -19.34 -9.78 -13.71
N ALA A 114 -19.03 -11.00 -13.27
CA ALA A 114 -19.98 -11.88 -12.60
C ALA A 114 -20.55 -11.30 -11.30
N LEU A 115 -19.70 -10.68 -10.48
CA LEU A 115 -20.12 -10.08 -9.21
C LEU A 115 -20.90 -8.77 -9.38
N LEU A 116 -20.50 -7.94 -10.33
CA LEU A 116 -21.16 -6.68 -10.66
C LEU A 116 -22.47 -6.93 -11.43
N HIS A 117 -22.52 -8.00 -12.23
CA HIS A 117 -23.72 -8.51 -12.88
C HIS A 117 -24.49 -7.45 -13.70
N PRO A 118 -23.83 -6.69 -14.61
CA PRO A 118 -24.43 -5.54 -15.31
C PRO A 118 -25.70 -5.89 -16.10
N TRP A 119 -25.83 -7.13 -16.57
CA TRP A 119 -27.01 -7.58 -17.32
C TRP A 119 -28.30 -7.57 -16.49
N THR A 120 -28.22 -7.69 -15.15
CA THR A 120 -29.43 -7.50 -14.31
C THR A 120 -29.92 -6.06 -14.32
N ALA A 121 -29.01 -5.09 -14.20
CA ALA A 121 -29.38 -3.68 -14.29
C ALA A 121 -29.94 -3.37 -15.68
N TRP A 122 -29.33 -3.93 -16.73
CA TRP A 122 -29.82 -3.79 -18.10
C TRP A 122 -31.27 -4.29 -18.27
N ARG A 123 -31.54 -5.53 -17.83
CA ARG A 123 -32.89 -6.13 -17.91
C ARG A 123 -33.92 -5.41 -17.04
N ALA A 124 -33.49 -4.78 -15.95
CA ALA A 124 -34.33 -3.95 -15.10
C ALA A 124 -34.58 -2.53 -15.65
N GLY A 125 -34.11 -2.22 -16.87
CA GLY A 125 -34.25 -0.90 -17.49
C GLY A 125 -33.23 0.14 -17.01
N GLN A 126 -32.34 -0.22 -16.08
CA GLN A 126 -31.27 0.64 -15.55
C GLN A 126 -30.05 0.64 -16.49
N ARG A 127 -30.27 1.04 -17.76
CA ARG A 127 -29.25 0.98 -18.83
C ARG A 127 -28.00 1.78 -18.51
N ALA A 128 -28.16 2.98 -17.95
CA ALA A 128 -27.03 3.83 -17.56
C ALA A 128 -26.13 3.15 -16.53
N GLN A 129 -26.71 2.47 -15.55
CA GLN A 129 -25.97 1.73 -14.54
C GLN A 129 -25.22 0.54 -15.15
N ALA A 130 -25.87 -0.23 -16.02
CA ALA A 130 -25.21 -1.34 -16.72
C ALA A 130 -24.03 -0.88 -17.58
N VAL A 131 -24.20 0.21 -18.36
CA VAL A 131 -23.13 0.79 -19.19
C VAL A 131 -21.99 1.30 -18.31
N ALA A 132 -22.29 2.04 -17.24
CA ALA A 132 -21.28 2.54 -16.31
C ALA A 132 -20.47 1.38 -15.70
N THR A 133 -21.12 0.29 -15.28
CA THR A 133 -20.41 -0.90 -14.79
C THR A 133 -19.47 -1.49 -15.83
N VAL A 134 -19.91 -1.65 -17.08
CA VAL A 134 -19.10 -2.22 -18.17
C VAL A 134 -17.89 -1.35 -18.52
N LEU A 135 -18.01 -0.02 -18.37
CA LEU A 135 -16.91 0.92 -18.64
C LEU A 135 -15.94 1.05 -17.45
N LEU A 136 -16.47 1.18 -16.24
CA LEU A 136 -15.68 1.47 -15.04
C LEU A 136 -14.97 0.23 -14.50
N TRP A 137 -15.52 -0.97 -14.70
CA TRP A 137 -14.87 -2.19 -14.20
C TRP A 137 -13.51 -2.48 -14.87
N PRO A 138 -13.38 -2.49 -16.20
CA PRO A 138 -12.08 -2.66 -16.85
C PRO A 138 -11.08 -1.57 -16.47
N LEU A 139 -11.55 -0.32 -16.30
CA LEU A 139 -10.71 0.78 -15.84
C LEU A 139 -10.20 0.55 -14.42
N ALA A 140 -11.07 0.14 -13.50
CA ALA A 140 -10.70 -0.18 -12.12
C ALA A 140 -9.66 -1.31 -12.10
N LEU A 141 -9.93 -2.41 -12.80
CA LEU A 141 -9.02 -3.55 -12.87
C LEU A 141 -7.67 -3.15 -13.49
N GLY A 142 -7.68 -2.50 -14.65
CA GLY A 142 -6.48 -2.06 -15.35
C GLY A 142 -5.61 -1.12 -14.52
N ALA A 143 -6.22 -0.15 -13.82
CA ALA A 143 -5.50 0.73 -12.91
C ALA A 143 -4.92 -0.04 -11.70
N SER A 144 -5.64 -1.04 -11.19
CA SER A 144 -5.23 -1.82 -10.01
C SER A 144 -4.04 -2.73 -10.31
N ILE A 145 -3.96 -3.27 -11.53
CA ILE A 145 -2.94 -4.25 -11.92
C ILE A 145 -1.90 -3.70 -12.91
N GLY A 146 -2.03 -2.44 -13.31
CA GLY A 146 -1.21 -1.85 -14.38
C GLY A 146 0.28 -1.91 -14.09
N SER A 147 0.68 -1.77 -12.82
CA SER A 147 2.08 -1.91 -12.42
C SER A 147 2.66 -3.28 -12.80
N ALA A 148 1.88 -4.37 -12.72
CA ALA A 148 2.35 -5.70 -13.07
C ALA A 148 2.54 -5.90 -14.59
N TRP A 149 1.92 -5.06 -15.42
CA TRP A 149 1.99 -5.12 -16.88
C TRP A 149 3.01 -4.16 -17.48
N PHE A 150 3.15 -2.99 -16.87
CA PHE A 150 3.85 -1.86 -17.48
C PHE A 150 5.08 -1.42 -16.69
N MET A 151 5.21 -1.76 -15.40
CA MET A 151 6.48 -1.55 -14.72
C MET A 151 7.44 -2.66 -15.09
N GLU A 152 8.58 -2.27 -15.62
CA GLU A 152 9.72 -3.18 -15.69
C GLU A 152 10.18 -3.50 -14.27
N VAL A 153 10.17 -4.79 -13.91
CA VAL A 153 10.84 -5.23 -12.69
C VAL A 153 12.30 -4.83 -12.85
N PRO A 154 12.89 -4.04 -11.94
CA PRO A 154 14.30 -3.71 -12.01
C PRO A 154 15.08 -5.02 -11.88
N ALA A 155 15.48 -5.60 -13.01
CA ALA A 155 16.54 -6.59 -12.98
C ALA A 155 17.75 -5.88 -12.37
N PRO A 156 18.43 -6.45 -11.36
CA PRO A 156 19.70 -5.89 -10.97
C PRO A 156 20.54 -5.76 -12.24
N PRO A 157 21.05 -4.55 -12.55
CA PRO A 157 21.94 -4.44 -13.68
C PRO A 157 23.05 -5.47 -13.43
N PRO A 158 23.36 -6.33 -14.41
CA PRO A 158 24.47 -7.24 -14.25
C PRO A 158 25.71 -6.36 -14.07
N ARG A 159 26.21 -6.25 -12.83
CA ARG A 159 27.36 -5.41 -12.50
C ARG A 159 28.58 -5.84 -13.32
N LEU A 160 28.72 -7.16 -13.47
CA LEU A 160 29.79 -7.79 -14.25
C LEU A 160 29.32 -8.18 -15.65
N GLY A 161 28.04 -8.55 -15.86
CA GLY A 161 27.58 -8.99 -17.18
C GLY A 161 27.54 -10.50 -17.39
N VAL A 162 27.66 -11.31 -16.34
CA VAL A 162 27.81 -12.76 -16.46
C VAL A 162 26.65 -13.53 -15.84
N THR A 163 26.35 -14.71 -16.38
CA THR A 163 25.62 -15.76 -15.67
C THR A 163 26.59 -16.89 -15.33
N HIS A 164 26.31 -17.63 -14.27
CA HIS A 164 27.19 -18.68 -13.79
C HIS A 164 26.41 -19.87 -13.24
N THR A 165 27.11 -20.99 -13.09
CA THR A 165 26.66 -22.20 -12.43
C THR A 165 27.76 -22.68 -11.48
N GLN A 166 27.41 -23.48 -10.48
CA GLN A 166 28.40 -24.11 -9.60
C GLN A 166 28.67 -25.56 -10.04
N PRO A 167 29.79 -25.83 -10.75
CA PRO A 167 30.22 -27.20 -11.01
C PRO A 167 30.76 -27.86 -9.73
N SER A 168 30.96 -29.18 -9.74
CA SER A 168 31.59 -29.91 -8.64
C SER A 168 33.02 -29.37 -8.38
N GLY A 169 33.29 -28.98 -7.13
CA GLY A 169 34.59 -28.45 -6.69
C GLY A 169 34.57 -26.97 -6.33
N ALA A 170 35.76 -26.37 -6.19
CA ALA A 170 35.90 -24.96 -5.81
C ALA A 170 35.54 -24.01 -6.95
N GLY A 171 34.95 -22.86 -6.62
CA GLY A 171 34.64 -21.78 -7.56
C GLY A 171 33.30 -21.92 -8.29
N ILE A 172 33.12 -21.08 -9.31
CA ILE A 172 31.94 -21.03 -10.17
C ILE A 172 32.35 -21.01 -11.64
N GLU A 173 31.51 -21.50 -12.54
CA GLU A 173 31.75 -21.50 -13.98
C GLU A 173 30.80 -20.54 -14.69
N LEU A 174 31.34 -19.70 -15.58
CA LEU A 174 30.55 -18.73 -16.33
C LEU A 174 29.82 -19.40 -17.51
N THR A 175 28.50 -19.22 -17.57
CA THR A 175 27.63 -19.81 -18.60
C THR A 175 27.21 -18.83 -19.68
N SER A 176 27.29 -17.53 -19.40
CA SER A 176 27.12 -16.49 -20.42
C SER A 176 27.86 -15.22 -20.04
N VAL A 177 28.26 -14.47 -21.05
CA VAL A 177 28.79 -13.10 -20.95
C VAL A 177 27.95 -12.23 -21.86
N LYS A 178 27.37 -11.17 -21.31
CA LYS A 178 26.47 -10.25 -22.03
C LYS A 178 27.28 -9.19 -22.77
N PRO A 179 27.08 -9.02 -24.09
CA PRO A 179 27.75 -7.98 -24.86
C PRO A 179 27.49 -6.57 -24.32
N GLY A 180 28.52 -5.72 -24.32
CA GLY A 180 28.47 -4.32 -23.87
C GLY A 180 28.45 -4.11 -22.35
N LEU A 181 28.63 -5.17 -21.55
CA LEU A 181 28.78 -5.09 -20.09
C LEU A 181 30.24 -5.32 -19.67
N PRO A 182 30.64 -5.03 -18.42
CA PRO A 182 32.05 -4.98 -18.06
C PRO A 182 32.88 -6.25 -18.29
N ALA A 183 32.27 -7.43 -18.22
CA ALA A 183 32.93 -8.69 -18.53
C ALA A 183 33.13 -8.95 -20.03
N ASP A 184 32.44 -8.22 -20.90
CA ASP A 184 32.51 -8.41 -22.35
C ASP A 184 33.94 -8.20 -22.87
N GLY A 185 34.46 -9.19 -23.59
CA GLY A 185 35.83 -9.21 -24.09
C GLY A 185 36.92 -9.45 -23.04
N LEU A 186 36.58 -9.60 -21.75
CA LEU A 186 37.54 -9.87 -20.67
C LEU A 186 37.35 -11.27 -20.07
N LEU A 187 36.10 -11.64 -19.79
CA LEU A 187 35.70 -12.97 -19.33
C LEU A 187 35.03 -13.71 -20.49
N GLU A 188 35.12 -15.03 -20.44
CA GLU A 188 34.59 -15.93 -21.48
C GLU A 188 33.65 -16.98 -20.88
N VAL A 189 32.77 -17.52 -21.72
CA VAL A 189 31.95 -18.67 -21.35
C VAL A 189 32.86 -19.88 -21.12
N GLY A 190 32.69 -20.56 -19.99
CA GLY A 190 33.54 -21.66 -19.54
C GLY A 190 34.67 -21.23 -18.60
N ASP A 191 34.86 -19.92 -18.34
CA ASP A 191 35.78 -19.48 -17.31
C ASP A 191 35.33 -19.95 -15.93
N ARG A 192 36.25 -20.57 -15.19
CA ARG A 192 35.99 -20.99 -13.82
C ARG A 192 36.61 -20.00 -12.83
N ILE A 193 35.80 -19.14 -12.21
CA ILE A 193 36.26 -18.17 -11.21
C ILE A 193 36.58 -18.90 -9.90
N LEU A 194 37.80 -18.75 -9.40
CA LEU A 194 38.31 -19.40 -8.19
C LEU A 194 38.50 -18.41 -7.03
N ALA A 195 38.86 -17.16 -7.31
CA ALA A 195 39.11 -16.13 -6.31
C ALA A 195 38.74 -14.73 -6.80
N VAL A 196 38.47 -13.84 -5.85
CA VAL A 196 38.25 -12.40 -6.08
C VAL A 196 39.17 -11.61 -5.16
N ASP A 197 39.93 -10.68 -5.74
CA ASP A 197 40.99 -9.89 -5.11
C ASP A 197 42.01 -10.72 -4.33
N GLY A 198 42.38 -11.87 -4.91
CA GLY A 198 43.36 -12.80 -4.33
C GLY A 198 42.83 -13.65 -3.17
N THR A 199 41.56 -13.47 -2.78
CA THR A 199 40.93 -14.30 -1.74
C THR A 199 40.07 -15.38 -2.40
N PRO A 200 40.31 -16.68 -2.16
CA PRO A 200 39.50 -17.75 -2.73
C PRO A 200 38.02 -17.59 -2.41
N LEU A 201 37.17 -18.06 -3.33
CA LEU A 201 35.74 -18.16 -3.08
C LEU A 201 35.46 -19.21 -2.00
N SER A 202 34.38 -18.99 -1.24
CA SER A 202 33.90 -19.90 -0.20
C SER A 202 33.79 -21.34 -0.70
N VAL A 203 34.26 -22.29 0.10
CA VAL A 203 34.18 -23.74 -0.21
C VAL A 203 32.75 -24.25 -0.02
N THR A 204 31.99 -23.67 0.91
CA THR A 204 30.63 -24.09 1.22
C THR A 204 29.59 -23.40 0.35
N GLU A 205 29.79 -22.13 0.00
CA GLU A 205 28.83 -21.31 -0.74
C GLU A 205 29.52 -20.35 -1.74
N PRO A 206 30.25 -20.88 -2.74
CA PRO A 206 31.04 -20.06 -3.67
C PRO A 206 30.19 -19.09 -4.50
N GLU A 207 28.96 -19.48 -4.84
CA GLU A 207 28.03 -18.65 -5.60
C GLU A 207 27.58 -17.41 -4.83
N LEU A 208 27.12 -17.58 -3.59
CA LEU A 208 26.69 -16.47 -2.74
C LEU A 208 27.84 -15.52 -2.41
N ASP A 209 29.03 -16.07 -2.14
CA ASP A 209 30.24 -15.30 -1.88
C ASP A 209 30.65 -14.46 -3.10
N PHE A 210 30.71 -15.07 -4.28
CA PHE A 210 31.00 -14.36 -5.54
C PHE A 210 30.01 -13.22 -5.79
N GLN A 211 28.71 -13.51 -5.71
CA GLN A 211 27.67 -12.50 -5.91
C GLN A 211 27.79 -11.36 -4.91
N THR A 212 28.11 -11.66 -3.65
CA THR A 212 28.28 -10.68 -2.59
C THR A 212 29.47 -9.78 -2.84
N ARG A 213 30.64 -10.34 -3.15
CA ARG A 213 31.85 -9.55 -3.47
C ARG A 213 31.66 -8.66 -4.68
N VAL A 214 31.08 -9.19 -5.76
CA VAL A 214 30.77 -8.41 -6.97
C VAL A 214 29.73 -7.32 -6.68
N ARG A 215 28.73 -7.59 -5.81
CA ARG A 215 27.68 -6.64 -5.42
C ARG A 215 28.14 -5.53 -4.47
N GLU A 216 29.11 -5.81 -3.62
CA GLU A 216 29.55 -4.88 -2.56
C GLU A 216 30.84 -4.15 -2.93
N ALA A 217 31.55 -4.61 -3.97
CA ALA A 217 32.70 -3.93 -4.54
C ALA A 217 32.46 -2.44 -4.76
N GLY A 218 33.43 -1.64 -4.29
CA GLY A 218 33.47 -0.19 -4.49
C GLY A 218 32.38 0.61 -3.77
N GLY A 219 31.54 -0.02 -2.93
CA GLY A 219 30.37 0.64 -2.35
C GLY A 219 29.39 1.19 -3.40
N GLY A 220 29.45 0.68 -4.63
CA GLY A 220 28.65 1.16 -5.77
C GLY A 220 29.32 2.18 -6.68
N GLN A 221 30.57 2.55 -6.43
CA GLN A 221 31.42 3.26 -7.40
C GLN A 221 32.05 2.30 -8.40
N ASP A 222 32.52 2.83 -9.52
CA ASP A 222 33.36 2.08 -10.45
C ASP A 222 34.61 1.59 -9.72
N THR A 223 34.86 0.29 -9.72
CA THR A 223 35.98 -0.30 -8.97
C THR A 223 36.57 -1.48 -9.73
N PRO A 224 37.90 -1.53 -9.91
CA PRO A 224 38.54 -2.71 -10.47
C PRO A 224 38.48 -3.87 -9.48
N LEU A 225 37.93 -5.01 -9.91
CA LEU A 225 38.04 -6.30 -9.21
C LEU A 225 39.02 -7.20 -9.96
N ARG A 226 39.88 -7.90 -9.22
CA ARG A 226 40.77 -8.92 -9.79
C ARG A 226 40.14 -10.30 -9.62
N PHE A 227 39.87 -10.98 -10.72
CA PHE A 227 39.36 -12.34 -10.74
C PHE A 227 40.51 -13.31 -11.02
N THR A 228 40.72 -14.28 -10.15
CA THR A 228 41.54 -15.45 -10.46
C THR A 228 40.63 -16.50 -11.05
N LEU A 229 40.88 -16.89 -12.30
CA LEU A 229 40.05 -17.83 -13.04
C LEU A 229 40.89 -18.92 -13.70
N GLU A 230 40.28 -20.07 -13.95
CA GLU A 230 40.84 -21.13 -14.78
C GLU A 230 40.16 -21.11 -16.14
N ARG A 231 40.96 -20.95 -17.21
CA ARG A 231 40.52 -20.99 -18.61
C ARG A 231 41.32 -22.06 -19.33
N ALA A 232 40.64 -23.07 -19.88
CA ALA A 232 41.26 -24.20 -20.56
C ALA A 232 42.38 -24.91 -19.74
N GLY A 233 42.21 -25.01 -18.42
CA GLY A 233 43.17 -25.67 -17.51
C GLY A 233 44.33 -24.78 -17.03
N GLU A 234 44.40 -23.52 -17.47
CA GLU A 234 45.41 -22.57 -17.00
C GLU A 234 44.78 -21.54 -16.05
N VAL A 235 45.45 -21.28 -14.93
CA VAL A 235 45.05 -20.23 -13.98
C VAL A 235 45.55 -18.88 -14.46
N ARG A 236 44.65 -17.90 -14.57
CA ARG A 236 44.91 -16.54 -15.01
C ARG A 236 44.27 -15.54 -14.07
N GLU A 237 44.84 -14.34 -14.02
CA GLU A 237 44.26 -13.21 -13.28
C GLU A 237 43.76 -12.18 -14.28
N VAL A 238 42.47 -11.83 -14.19
CA VAL A 238 41.81 -10.85 -15.06
C VAL A 238 41.22 -9.76 -14.20
N THR A 239 41.57 -8.50 -14.49
CA THR A 239 40.99 -7.35 -13.81
C THR A 239 39.80 -6.85 -14.61
N VAL A 240 38.64 -6.75 -13.98
CA VAL A 240 37.43 -6.17 -14.59
C VAL A 240 36.95 -5.03 -13.72
N SER A 241 36.78 -3.85 -14.31
CA SER A 241 36.12 -2.73 -13.64
C SER A 241 34.64 -3.03 -13.52
N VAL A 242 34.18 -3.40 -12.32
CA VAL A 242 32.75 -3.50 -12.08
C VAL A 242 32.21 -2.08 -12.07
N GLY A 243 31.40 -1.76 -13.09
CA GLY A 243 30.86 -0.42 -13.27
C GLY A 243 30.07 0.07 -12.06
N PRO A 244 29.84 1.40 -11.95
CA PRO A 244 29.10 1.95 -10.83
C PRO A 244 27.73 1.29 -10.76
N SER A 245 27.34 0.79 -9.58
CA SER A 245 25.97 0.30 -9.45
C SER A 245 25.04 1.48 -9.59
N ARG A 246 24.25 1.49 -10.67
CA ARG A 246 22.86 1.88 -10.46
C ARG A 246 22.32 0.86 -9.47
N LYS A 247 22.24 1.26 -8.20
CA LYS A 247 21.52 0.49 -7.18
C LYS A 247 20.23 0.00 -7.82
N THR A 248 19.91 -1.28 -7.65
CA THR A 248 18.54 -1.74 -7.87
C THR A 248 17.65 -0.76 -7.13
N ARG A 249 16.75 -0.11 -7.86
CA ARG A 249 15.76 0.80 -7.29
C ARG A 249 14.44 0.04 -7.22
N PRO A 250 14.11 -0.62 -6.10
CA PRO A 250 12.77 -1.18 -5.90
C PRO A 250 11.66 -0.17 -6.18
N PHE A 251 11.94 1.11 -5.89
CA PHE A 251 11.08 2.24 -6.23
C PHE A 251 11.78 3.14 -7.26
N GLN A 252 11.46 2.96 -8.55
CA GLN A 252 11.80 3.92 -9.60
C GLN A 252 10.98 5.22 -9.45
N GLY A 253 11.35 6.30 -10.14
CA GLY A 253 10.60 7.57 -10.09
C GLY A 253 9.11 7.42 -10.44
N GLU A 254 8.77 6.46 -11.31
CA GLU A 254 7.37 6.13 -11.64
C GLU A 254 6.68 5.17 -10.66
N ALA A 255 7.42 4.51 -9.75
CA ALA A 255 6.83 3.52 -8.84
C ALA A 255 5.78 4.14 -7.92
N MET A 256 6.02 5.36 -7.45
CA MET A 256 5.04 6.09 -6.64
C MET A 256 3.80 6.48 -7.46
N THR A 257 3.98 6.83 -8.73
CA THR A 257 2.89 7.11 -9.66
C THR A 257 2.03 5.85 -9.85
N TRP A 258 2.65 4.70 -10.11
CA TRP A 258 1.95 3.43 -10.24
C TRP A 258 1.27 2.99 -8.95
N LEU A 259 1.86 3.25 -7.79
CA LEU A 259 1.23 3.01 -6.50
C LEU A 259 -0.04 3.87 -6.33
N CYS A 260 0.00 5.14 -6.73
CA CYS A 260 -1.16 6.04 -6.71
C CYS A 260 -2.24 5.59 -7.71
N ILE A 261 -1.86 5.18 -8.93
CA ILE A 261 -2.80 4.64 -9.93
C ILE A 261 -3.49 3.38 -9.40
N ARG A 262 -2.71 2.48 -8.80
CA ARG A 262 -3.25 1.28 -8.15
C ARG A 262 -4.20 1.62 -7.01
N ALA A 263 -3.86 2.59 -6.16
CA ALA A 263 -4.72 3.06 -5.07
C ALA A 263 -6.08 3.57 -5.59
N LEU A 264 -6.07 4.33 -6.69
CA LEU A 264 -7.29 4.80 -7.37
C LEU A 264 -8.09 3.64 -7.98
N GLY A 265 -7.42 2.71 -8.66
CA GLY A 265 -8.05 1.52 -9.23
C GLY A 265 -8.76 0.66 -8.19
N MET A 266 -8.07 0.39 -7.07
CA MET A 266 -8.62 -0.38 -5.96
C MET A 266 -9.78 0.35 -5.28
N SER A 267 -9.67 1.66 -5.10
CA SER A 267 -10.75 2.48 -4.55
C SER A 267 -11.99 2.46 -5.47
N LEU A 268 -11.79 2.52 -6.78
CA LEU A 268 -12.87 2.41 -7.76
C LEU A 268 -13.51 1.02 -7.75
N LEU A 269 -12.71 -0.05 -7.68
CA LEU A 269 -13.22 -1.43 -7.54
C LEU A 269 -14.11 -1.57 -6.29
N VAL A 270 -13.61 -1.14 -5.13
CA VAL A 270 -14.38 -1.16 -3.87
C VAL A 270 -15.66 -0.33 -4.02
N ALA A 271 -15.58 0.87 -4.60
CA ALA A 271 -16.73 1.73 -4.82
C ALA A 271 -17.79 1.08 -5.75
N LEU A 272 -17.38 0.38 -6.81
CA LEU A 272 -18.29 -0.34 -7.70
C LEU A 272 -19.01 -1.49 -6.99
N LEU A 273 -18.32 -2.25 -6.14
CA LEU A 273 -18.92 -3.34 -5.36
C LEU A 273 -19.92 -2.79 -4.32
N LEU A 274 -19.55 -1.70 -3.62
CA LEU A 274 -20.45 -1.01 -2.69
C LEU A 274 -21.68 -0.47 -3.40
N TRP A 275 -21.49 0.25 -4.51
CA TRP A 275 -22.57 0.78 -5.32
C TRP A 275 -23.50 -0.32 -5.82
N ARG A 276 -22.95 -1.45 -6.26
CA ARG A 276 -23.73 -2.62 -6.69
C ARG A 276 -24.61 -3.20 -5.58
N ASN A 277 -24.16 -3.11 -4.33
CA ASN A 277 -24.90 -3.58 -3.16
C ASN A 277 -25.85 -2.52 -2.59
N GLY A 278 -25.92 -1.32 -3.18
CA GLY A 278 -26.71 -0.21 -2.62
C GLY A 278 -26.10 0.35 -1.33
N GLN A 279 -24.78 0.20 -1.16
CA GLN A 279 -24.02 0.74 -0.04
C GLN A 279 -23.38 2.06 -0.45
N GLY A 280 -23.47 3.07 0.42
CA GLY A 280 -22.88 4.39 0.24
C GLY A 280 -21.65 4.61 1.14
N PRO A 281 -21.14 5.86 1.19
CA PRO A 281 -19.96 6.21 1.98
C PRO A 281 -20.11 5.95 3.49
N ALA A 282 -21.33 6.06 4.04
CA ALA A 282 -21.56 5.83 5.46
C ALA A 282 -21.28 4.37 5.88
N GLN A 283 -21.54 3.41 5.00
CA GLN A 283 -21.34 1.98 5.24
C GLN A 283 -19.86 1.59 5.35
N VAL A 284 -18.95 2.46 4.91
CA VAL A 284 -17.50 2.31 5.07
C VAL A 284 -16.91 3.30 6.09
N GLY A 285 -17.75 3.96 6.89
CA GLY A 285 -17.33 4.92 7.90
C GLY A 285 -16.99 6.32 7.38
N LEU A 286 -17.32 6.64 6.12
CA LEU A 286 -17.16 7.96 5.50
C LEU A 286 -18.44 8.80 5.58
N ALA A 287 -18.94 8.99 6.81
CA ALA A 287 -20.12 9.83 7.04
C ALA A 287 -19.73 11.32 7.20
N ARG A 288 -20.47 12.21 6.50
CA ARG A 288 -20.23 13.67 6.51
C ARG A 288 -20.49 14.31 7.88
N ALA A 289 -21.51 13.83 8.58
CA ALA A 289 -21.90 14.37 9.88
C ALA A 289 -20.77 14.17 10.91
N GLY A 290 -20.27 15.26 11.50
CA GLY A 290 -19.20 15.21 12.50
C GLY A 290 -17.80 14.97 11.94
N LEU A 291 -17.57 15.10 10.63
CA LEU A 291 -16.27 14.88 10.00
C LEU A 291 -15.14 15.70 10.65
N GLY A 292 -15.35 16.99 10.90
CA GLY A 292 -14.33 17.82 11.54
C GLY A 292 -13.93 17.32 12.93
N ARG A 293 -14.91 16.91 13.75
CA ARG A 293 -14.64 16.29 15.06
C ARG A 293 -13.90 14.97 14.91
N GLU A 294 -14.23 14.18 13.90
CA GLU A 294 -13.54 12.92 13.63
C GLU A 294 -12.09 13.13 13.19
N LEU A 295 -11.80 14.16 12.39
CA LEU A 295 -10.43 14.50 12.03
C LEU A 295 -9.59 14.88 13.26
N LEU A 296 -10.18 15.54 14.26
CA LEU A 296 -9.50 15.81 15.54
C LEU A 296 -9.16 14.54 16.30
N TRP A 297 -9.98 13.48 16.20
CA TRP A 297 -9.65 12.17 16.74
C TRP A 297 -8.45 11.51 16.05
N GLY A 298 -8.05 11.98 14.87
CA GLY A 298 -6.79 11.57 14.24
C GLY A 298 -5.57 11.80 15.13
N ILE A 299 -5.57 12.83 15.98
CA ILE A 299 -4.44 13.16 16.89
C ILE A 299 -4.22 12.06 17.95
N PRO A 300 -5.20 11.72 18.82
CA PRO A 300 -5.02 10.64 19.79
C PRO A 300 -4.84 9.28 19.11
N VAL A 301 -5.46 9.03 17.96
CA VAL A 301 -5.25 7.77 17.20
C VAL A 301 -3.81 7.69 16.70
N PHE A 302 -3.24 8.79 16.20
CA PHE A 302 -1.84 8.88 15.79
C PHE A 302 -0.88 8.67 16.97
N ALA A 303 -1.13 9.31 18.12
CA ALA A 303 -0.34 9.08 19.33
C ALA A 303 -0.41 7.61 19.78
N GLY A 304 -1.61 7.01 19.77
CA GLY A 304 -1.80 5.58 20.06
C GLY A 304 -1.09 4.68 19.05
N THR A 305 -1.01 5.08 17.78
CA THR A 305 -0.28 4.35 16.73
C THR A 305 1.21 4.26 17.07
N TYR A 306 1.83 5.36 17.51
CA TYR A 306 3.22 5.33 17.98
C TYR A 306 3.40 4.51 19.25
N ALA A 307 2.46 4.60 20.21
CA ALA A 307 2.51 3.79 21.41
C ALA A 307 2.48 2.28 21.08
N VAL A 308 1.58 1.85 20.20
CA VAL A 308 1.50 0.46 19.71
C VAL A 308 2.77 0.08 18.95
N HIS A 309 3.26 0.96 18.07
CA HIS A 309 4.49 0.71 17.30
C HIS A 309 5.70 0.48 18.20
N ILE A 310 5.90 1.33 19.20
CA ILE A 310 7.00 1.23 20.17
C ILE A 310 6.82 -0.02 21.04
N ALA A 311 5.62 -0.24 21.58
CA ALA A 311 5.32 -1.41 22.41
C ALA A 311 5.54 -2.74 21.65
N ALA A 312 5.23 -2.78 20.35
CA ALA A 312 5.49 -3.93 19.50
C ALA A 312 6.97 -4.11 19.15
N SER A 313 7.73 -3.01 19.04
CA SER A 313 9.12 -3.05 18.57
C SER A 313 10.06 -3.79 19.52
N LEU A 314 9.93 -3.62 20.85
CA LEU A 314 10.83 -4.28 21.81
C LEU A 314 10.69 -5.82 21.82
N PRO A 315 9.48 -6.40 21.96
CA PRO A 315 9.31 -7.85 21.90
C PRO A 315 9.71 -8.44 20.55
N LEU A 316 9.41 -7.74 19.45
CA LEU A 316 9.79 -8.19 18.11
C LEU A 316 11.30 -8.18 17.90
N ALA A 317 12.01 -7.18 18.43
CA ALA A 317 13.47 -7.14 18.40
C ALA A 317 14.08 -8.30 19.20
N ALA A 318 13.55 -8.58 20.40
CA ALA A 318 13.99 -9.72 21.22
C ALA A 318 13.74 -11.06 20.51
N LEU A 319 12.57 -11.22 19.89
CA LEU A 319 12.23 -12.40 19.10
C LEU A 319 13.13 -12.53 17.87
N GLY A 320 13.43 -11.43 17.18
CA GLY A 320 14.32 -11.39 16.04
C GLY A 320 15.75 -11.81 16.38
N ALA A 321 16.26 -11.38 17.54
CA ALA A 321 17.55 -11.82 18.06
C ALA A 321 17.53 -13.31 18.40
N LEU A 322 16.48 -13.79 19.09
CA LEU A 322 16.33 -15.20 19.48
C LEU A 322 16.27 -16.13 18.26
N LEU A 323 15.55 -15.71 17.21
CA LEU A 323 15.38 -16.48 15.97
C LEU A 323 16.51 -16.24 14.95
N LYS A 324 17.53 -15.43 15.28
CA LYS A 324 18.63 -15.05 14.37
C LYS A 324 18.17 -14.43 13.04
N LEU A 325 17.04 -13.72 13.07
CA LEU A 325 16.46 -13.05 11.90
C LEU A 325 16.90 -11.58 11.77
N SER A 326 17.62 -11.05 12.77
CA SER A 326 17.94 -9.62 12.88
C SER A 326 18.71 -9.07 11.67
N GLY A 327 19.68 -9.82 11.14
CA GLY A 327 20.49 -9.39 10.00
C GLY A 327 19.69 -9.24 8.70
N GLN A 328 18.92 -10.27 8.32
CA GLN A 328 18.08 -10.24 7.12
C GLN A 328 16.97 -9.19 7.21
N GLU A 329 16.36 -9.04 8.39
CA GLU A 329 15.32 -8.04 8.63
C GLU A 329 15.86 -6.61 8.50
N MET A 330 17.03 -6.33 9.10
CA MET A 330 17.67 -5.02 9.01
C MET A 330 18.02 -4.66 7.56
N ALA A 331 18.48 -5.64 6.77
CA ALA A 331 18.77 -5.46 5.36
C ALA A 331 17.50 -5.10 4.56
N ALA A 332 16.41 -5.86 4.71
CA ALA A 332 15.14 -5.61 4.02
C ALA A 332 14.56 -4.23 4.34
N ARG A 333 14.54 -3.85 5.63
CA ARG A 333 14.06 -2.53 6.06
C ARG A 333 14.93 -1.39 5.53
N ARG A 334 16.26 -1.57 5.51
CA ARG A 334 17.20 -0.59 4.96
C ARG A 334 17.01 -0.42 3.46
N GLU A 335 16.74 -1.49 2.72
CA GLU A 335 16.46 -1.44 1.29
C GLU A 335 15.18 -0.64 1.00
N VAL A 336 14.07 -0.93 1.69
CA VAL A 336 12.82 -0.17 1.55
C VAL A 336 13.04 1.32 1.88
N ALA A 337 13.69 1.61 3.02
CA ALA A 337 13.91 2.98 3.47
C ALA A 337 14.81 3.78 2.51
N SER A 338 15.92 3.19 2.06
CA SER A 338 16.82 3.84 1.09
C SER A 338 16.13 4.08 -0.25
N SER A 339 15.36 3.11 -0.73
CA SER A 339 14.62 3.24 -1.98
C SER A 339 13.56 4.34 -1.93
N LEU A 340 12.88 4.49 -0.78
CA LEU A 340 11.94 5.59 -0.56
C LEU A 340 12.63 6.95 -0.59
N VAL A 341 13.81 7.09 0.04
CA VAL A 341 14.56 8.37 -0.03
C VAL A 341 15.06 8.65 -1.44
N GLU A 342 15.50 7.63 -2.17
CA GLU A 342 15.99 7.74 -3.54
C GLU A 342 14.89 8.13 -4.56
N THR A 343 13.60 8.11 -4.17
CA THR A 343 12.51 8.70 -4.99
C THR A 343 12.69 10.20 -5.21
N GLY A 344 13.46 10.89 -4.36
CA GLY A 344 13.67 12.34 -4.44
C GLY A 344 12.46 13.17 -4.01
N LEU A 345 11.42 12.55 -3.46
CA LEU A 345 10.21 13.25 -3.03
C LEU A 345 10.48 14.13 -1.80
N GLY A 346 10.00 15.37 -1.85
CA GLY A 346 9.90 16.21 -0.65
C GLY A 346 8.80 15.71 0.29
N VAL A 347 8.94 15.99 1.59
CA VAL A 347 7.95 15.60 2.62
C VAL A 347 6.52 16.02 2.26
N PRO A 348 6.22 17.23 1.75
CA PRO A 348 4.85 17.60 1.38
C PRO A 348 4.28 16.77 0.23
N ALA A 349 5.08 16.47 -0.79
CA ALA A 349 4.66 15.64 -1.92
C ALA A 349 4.38 14.20 -1.47
N PHE A 350 5.28 13.64 -0.64
CA PHE A 350 5.09 12.33 -0.04
C PHE A 350 3.84 12.27 0.83
N ALA A 351 3.59 13.28 1.67
CA ALA A 351 2.41 13.37 2.52
C ALA A 351 1.11 13.33 1.71
N LEU A 352 1.05 14.10 0.61
CA LEU A 352 -0.12 14.11 -0.27
C LEU A 352 -0.36 12.73 -0.90
N MET A 353 0.70 12.05 -1.34
CA MET A 353 0.62 10.69 -1.87
C MET A 353 0.18 9.69 -0.80
N MET A 354 0.68 9.83 0.43
CA MET A 354 0.28 8.97 1.55
C MET A 354 -1.20 9.12 1.90
N VAL A 355 -1.80 10.30 1.79
CA VAL A 355 -3.25 10.46 1.96
C VAL A 355 -4.04 9.58 0.97
N LEU A 356 -3.56 9.49 -0.28
CA LEU A 356 -4.19 8.63 -1.29
C LEU A 356 -3.92 7.15 -1.03
N VAL A 357 -2.66 6.78 -0.77
CA VAL A 357 -2.25 5.39 -0.59
C VAL A 357 -2.86 4.80 0.68
N THR A 358 -2.64 5.42 1.84
CA THR A 358 -3.22 4.91 3.09
C THR A 358 -4.75 5.07 3.08
N GLY A 359 -5.28 6.08 2.38
CA GLY A 359 -6.71 6.21 2.12
C GLY A 359 -7.31 4.98 1.45
N PHE A 360 -6.68 4.46 0.39
CA PHE A 360 -7.14 3.23 -0.27
C PHE A 360 -6.99 2.02 0.65
N GLU A 361 -5.89 1.91 1.39
CA GLU A 361 -5.64 0.78 2.29
C GLU A 361 -6.69 0.72 3.39
N GLU A 362 -6.97 1.85 4.04
CA GLU A 362 -8.01 1.94 5.05
C GLU A 362 -9.41 1.68 4.47
N LEU A 363 -9.71 2.21 3.28
CA LEU A 363 -10.97 1.93 2.60
C LEU A 363 -11.13 0.44 2.29
N THR A 364 -10.06 -0.22 1.82
CA THR A 364 -10.09 -1.61 1.38
C THR A 364 -10.11 -2.57 2.56
N PHE A 365 -9.18 -2.42 3.51
CA PHE A 365 -9.01 -3.37 4.60
C PHE A 365 -9.99 -3.12 5.75
N ARG A 366 -10.30 -1.85 6.09
CA ARG A 366 -11.16 -1.53 7.24
C ARG A 366 -12.57 -1.24 6.76
N GLY A 367 -12.72 -0.27 5.87
CA GLY A 367 -14.02 0.14 5.35
C GLY A 367 -14.78 -0.98 4.63
N PHE A 368 -14.08 -1.78 3.83
CA PHE A 368 -14.70 -2.85 3.03
C PHE A 368 -14.50 -4.25 3.64
N LEU A 369 -13.26 -4.70 3.79
CA LEU A 369 -12.96 -6.10 4.13
C LEU A 369 -13.48 -6.51 5.51
N VAL A 370 -13.29 -5.69 6.56
CA VAL A 370 -13.76 -6.02 7.92
C VAL A 370 -15.29 -6.27 7.97
N PRO A 371 -16.17 -5.38 7.47
CA PRO A 371 -17.61 -5.66 7.43
C PRO A 371 -18.00 -6.93 6.66
N ARG A 372 -17.28 -7.28 5.58
CA ARG A 372 -17.54 -8.53 4.83
C ARG A 372 -17.10 -9.76 5.62
N LEU A 373 -15.88 -9.73 6.16
CA LEU A 373 -15.34 -10.82 6.96
C LEU A 373 -16.19 -11.06 8.19
N ARG A 374 -16.72 -10.01 8.83
CA ARG A 374 -17.70 -10.15 9.92
C ARG A 374 -18.92 -10.95 9.48
N GLY A 375 -19.49 -10.65 8.31
CA GLY A 375 -20.61 -11.40 7.74
C GLY A 375 -20.28 -12.88 7.52
N VAL A 376 -19.08 -13.16 6.98
CA VAL A 376 -18.57 -14.53 6.74
C VAL A 376 -18.34 -15.28 8.05
N LEU A 377 -17.76 -14.62 9.06
CA LEU A 377 -17.41 -15.18 10.37
C LEU A 377 -18.58 -15.18 11.37
N GLY A 378 -19.81 -15.04 10.88
CA GLY A 378 -20.99 -15.18 11.71
C GLY A 378 -21.27 -14.04 12.70
N GLY A 379 -20.72 -12.86 12.46
CA GLY A 379 -21.05 -11.65 13.21
C GLY A 379 -19.94 -11.10 14.10
N HIS A 380 -18.86 -11.85 14.31
CA HIS A 380 -17.76 -11.50 15.21
C HIS A 380 -16.85 -10.41 14.61
N TRP A 381 -16.94 -9.19 15.15
CA TRP A 381 -16.15 -8.05 14.67
C TRP A 381 -14.66 -8.19 14.97
N HIS A 382 -14.30 -8.61 16.19
CA HIS A 382 -12.91 -8.75 16.58
C HIS A 382 -12.19 -9.81 15.74
N ALA A 383 -12.82 -10.96 15.48
CA ALA A 383 -12.26 -11.98 14.59
C ALA A 383 -12.05 -11.46 13.16
N ALA A 384 -13.01 -10.68 12.64
CA ALA A 384 -12.87 -10.03 11.34
C ALA A 384 -11.72 -9.01 11.29
N VAL A 385 -11.52 -8.23 12.36
CA VAL A 385 -10.39 -7.31 12.51
C VAL A 385 -9.06 -8.07 12.52
N ILE A 386 -8.93 -9.13 13.32
CA ILE A 386 -7.69 -9.91 13.40
C ILE A 386 -7.36 -10.56 12.05
N LEU A 387 -8.36 -11.13 11.36
CA LEU A 387 -8.15 -11.73 10.05
C LEU A 387 -7.77 -10.67 8.99
N ALA A 388 -8.45 -9.52 8.97
CA ALA A 388 -8.10 -8.43 8.07
C ALA A 388 -6.69 -7.88 8.35
N ALA A 389 -6.30 -7.79 9.62
CA ALA A 389 -4.98 -7.34 10.04
C ALA A 389 -3.86 -8.31 9.64
N ALA A 390 -4.09 -9.62 9.77
CA ALA A 390 -3.15 -10.64 9.30
C ALA A 390 -2.98 -10.58 7.78
N LEU A 391 -4.08 -10.44 7.03
CA LEU A 391 -4.03 -10.25 5.58
C LEU A 391 -3.31 -8.96 5.20
N PHE A 392 -3.54 -7.86 5.93
CA PHE A 392 -2.84 -6.60 5.72
C PHE A 392 -1.32 -6.73 5.93
N GLY A 393 -0.91 -7.38 7.03
CA GLY A 393 0.50 -7.69 7.30
C GLY A 393 1.13 -8.55 6.21
N LEU A 394 0.42 -9.57 5.70
CA LEU A 394 0.91 -10.41 4.60
C LEU A 394 1.20 -9.62 3.31
N GLY A 395 0.50 -8.49 3.11
CA GLY A 395 0.78 -7.53 2.03
C GLY A 395 2.18 -6.90 2.08
N HIS A 396 2.83 -6.98 3.24
CA HIS A 396 4.10 -6.33 3.54
C HIS A 396 5.25 -7.33 3.71
N VAL A 397 5.12 -8.54 3.15
CA VAL A 397 6.16 -9.59 3.23
C VAL A 397 7.51 -9.14 2.67
N TYR A 398 7.51 -8.16 1.75
CA TYR A 398 8.73 -7.57 1.19
C TYR A 398 9.54 -6.74 2.21
N GLU A 399 8.96 -6.39 3.37
CA GLU A 399 9.63 -5.59 4.42
C GLU A 399 10.40 -6.47 5.43
N GLY A 400 10.23 -7.79 5.35
CA GLY A 400 10.78 -8.76 6.30
C GLY A 400 9.72 -9.38 7.21
N THR A 401 10.05 -10.52 7.82
CA THR A 401 9.11 -11.32 8.63
C THR A 401 8.64 -10.59 9.88
N LEU A 402 9.53 -9.84 10.56
CA LEU A 402 9.14 -9.10 11.77
C LEU A 402 8.32 -7.85 11.40
N ALA A 403 8.61 -7.24 10.25
CA ALA A 403 7.83 -6.14 9.71
C ALA A 403 6.40 -6.58 9.40
N VAL A 404 6.19 -7.77 8.81
CA VAL A 404 4.84 -8.35 8.62
C VAL A 404 4.07 -8.40 9.92
N LEU A 405 4.69 -8.89 11.00
CA LEU A 405 4.04 -8.99 12.32
C LEU A 405 3.75 -7.61 12.91
N GLN A 406 4.70 -6.67 12.79
CA GLN A 406 4.56 -5.29 13.24
C GLN A 406 3.41 -4.57 12.50
N THR A 407 3.34 -4.75 11.19
CA THR A 407 2.31 -4.19 10.31
C THR A 407 0.95 -4.82 10.58
N ALA A 408 0.89 -6.13 10.86
CA ALA A 408 -0.34 -6.78 11.31
C ALA A 408 -0.83 -6.21 12.65
N LEU A 409 0.06 -5.96 13.62
CA LEU A 409 -0.31 -5.36 14.91
C LEU A 409 -0.85 -3.93 14.77
N LEU A 410 -0.19 -3.10 13.96
CA LEU A 410 -0.73 -1.77 13.61
C LEU A 410 -2.05 -1.89 12.87
N GLY A 411 -2.18 -2.88 11.99
CA GLY A 411 -3.40 -3.11 11.25
C GLY A 411 -4.57 -3.52 12.13
N ALA A 412 -4.31 -4.30 13.18
CA ALA A 412 -5.27 -4.66 14.21
C ALA A 412 -5.66 -3.43 15.03
N TRP A 413 -4.69 -2.62 15.47
CA TRP A 413 -4.95 -1.35 16.16
C TRP A 413 -5.92 -0.46 15.39
N PHE A 414 -5.63 -0.19 14.10
CA PHE A 414 -6.51 0.59 13.24
C PHE A 414 -7.89 -0.06 13.04
N GLY A 415 -7.93 -1.38 12.89
CA GLY A 415 -9.20 -2.12 12.79
C GLY A 415 -10.05 -2.01 14.06
N PHE A 416 -9.45 -2.09 15.25
CA PHE A 416 -10.15 -1.90 16.52
C PHE A 416 -10.66 -0.48 16.66
N VAL A 417 -9.84 0.53 16.39
CA VAL A 417 -10.29 1.93 16.39
C VAL A 417 -11.46 2.12 15.43
N PHE A 418 -11.37 1.57 14.21
CA PHE A 418 -12.43 1.66 13.21
C PHE A 418 -13.75 1.04 13.68
N VAL A 419 -13.76 -0.19 14.20
CA VAL A 419 -15.02 -0.85 14.62
C VAL A 419 -15.66 -0.20 15.84
N HIS A 420 -14.87 0.39 16.74
CA HIS A 420 -15.41 1.09 17.92
C HIS A 420 -15.96 2.47 17.58
N ARG A 421 -15.35 3.15 16.60
CA ARG A 421 -15.78 4.49 16.19
C ARG A 421 -16.80 4.48 15.06
N ALA A 422 -16.83 3.42 14.26
CA ALA A 422 -17.53 3.31 12.99
C ALA A 422 -17.21 4.47 12.03
N ARG A 423 -15.95 4.92 12.08
CA ARG A 423 -15.44 6.08 11.33
C ARG A 423 -14.05 5.81 10.81
N LEU A 424 -13.86 6.10 9.54
CA LEU A 424 -12.60 5.87 8.82
C LEU A 424 -11.66 7.08 8.76
N PRO A 425 -12.12 8.35 8.70
CA PRO A 425 -11.23 9.50 8.51
C PRO A 425 -10.13 9.68 9.55
N SER A 426 -10.40 9.38 10.83
CA SER A 426 -9.39 9.47 11.90
C SER A 426 -8.26 8.47 11.69
N VAL A 427 -8.60 7.24 11.30
CA VAL A 427 -7.67 6.16 11.00
C VAL A 427 -6.85 6.48 9.76
N MET A 428 -7.49 6.92 8.67
CA MET A 428 -6.80 7.36 7.44
C MET A 428 -5.77 8.46 7.72
N LEU A 429 -6.16 9.48 8.50
CA LEU A 429 -5.29 10.59 8.84
C LEU A 429 -4.11 10.13 9.71
N ALA A 430 -4.37 9.32 10.73
CA ALA A 430 -3.33 8.79 11.60
C ALA A 430 -2.33 7.90 10.85
N HIS A 431 -2.82 7.05 9.94
CA HIS A 431 -1.97 6.21 9.11
C HIS A 431 -1.14 7.03 8.11
N ALA A 432 -1.74 7.98 7.39
CA ALA A 432 -1.01 8.89 6.50
C ALA A 432 0.06 9.68 7.25
N ALA A 433 -0.27 10.20 8.43
CA ALA A 433 0.66 10.93 9.30
C ALA A 433 1.80 10.03 9.79
N PHE A 434 1.52 8.79 10.20
CA PHE A 434 2.52 7.82 10.64
C PHE A 434 3.55 7.56 9.55
N ASN A 435 3.10 7.25 8.33
CA ASN A 435 4.02 7.00 7.21
C ASN A 435 4.83 8.24 6.85
N THR A 436 4.18 9.42 6.85
CA THR A 436 4.83 10.69 6.54
C THR A 436 5.90 11.07 7.57
N VAL A 437 5.62 10.90 8.86
CA VAL A 437 6.58 11.23 9.92
C VAL A 437 7.75 10.26 9.90
N ASN A 438 7.53 8.97 9.68
CA ASN A 438 8.63 8.00 9.54
C ASN A 438 9.51 8.31 8.32
N PHE A 439 8.91 8.69 7.20
CA PHE A 439 9.66 9.15 6.03
C PHE A 439 10.48 10.42 6.31
N ALA A 440 9.87 11.42 6.95
CA ALA A 440 10.55 12.66 7.33
C ALA A 440 11.71 12.41 8.31
N LEU A 441 11.51 11.52 9.29
CA LEU A 441 12.54 11.10 10.24
C LEU A 441 13.71 10.41 9.52
N MET A 442 13.41 9.50 8.59
CA MET A 442 14.44 8.84 7.78
C MET A 442 15.24 9.83 6.93
N LEU A 443 14.56 10.77 6.26
CA LEU A 443 15.23 11.84 5.50
C LEU A 443 16.14 12.70 6.37
N TRP A 444 15.70 13.03 7.59
CA TRP A 444 16.49 13.79 8.54
C TRP A 444 17.70 13.01 9.06
N LEU A 445 17.53 11.72 9.40
CA LEU A 445 18.61 10.83 9.82
C LEU A 445 19.68 10.67 8.74
N GLN A 446 19.28 10.56 7.48
CA GLN A 446 20.22 10.46 6.36
C GLN A 446 20.98 11.77 6.12
N ARG A 447 20.30 12.91 6.21
CA ARG A 447 20.93 14.23 6.01
C ARG A 447 21.85 14.65 7.16
N SER A 448 21.62 14.14 8.38
CA SER A 448 22.42 14.49 9.56
C SER A 448 23.75 13.73 9.67
N GLY A 449 23.97 12.72 8.82
CA GLY A 449 25.14 11.81 8.89
C GLY A 449 25.16 10.94 10.15
N LEU A 450 24.06 10.94 10.93
CA LEU A 450 23.93 10.12 12.14
C LEU A 450 23.86 8.63 11.78
N LEU A 451 23.22 8.30 10.66
CA LEU A 451 23.14 6.93 10.16
C LEU A 451 24.53 6.34 9.90
N GLU A 452 25.43 7.07 9.24
CA GLU A 452 26.81 6.60 9.01
C GLU A 452 27.55 6.35 10.33
N LYS A 453 27.45 7.30 11.27
CA LYS A 453 28.07 7.18 12.60
C LYS A 453 27.55 5.98 13.39
N LEU A 454 26.24 5.73 13.36
CA LEU A 454 25.63 4.60 14.06
C LEU A 454 26.00 3.26 13.41
N THR A 455 26.09 3.19 12.08
CA THR A 455 26.54 1.97 11.40
C THR A 455 28.00 1.64 11.63
N GLN A 456 28.86 2.64 11.84
CA GLN A 456 30.28 2.44 12.18
C GLN A 456 30.50 1.94 13.61
N LEU A 457 29.52 2.12 14.50
CA LEU A 457 29.57 1.69 15.91
C LEU A 457 29.00 0.28 16.13
N ALA A 458 28.35 -0.31 15.13
CA ALA A 458 27.85 -1.68 15.23
C ALA A 458 29.03 -2.68 15.07
N PRO A 459 29.21 -3.64 15.99
CA PRO A 459 30.24 -4.66 15.84
C PRO A 459 29.96 -5.51 14.59
N PRO A 460 31.02 -6.05 13.95
CA PRO A 460 30.92 -6.82 12.70
C PRO A 460 30.06 -8.09 12.83
#